data_AF-A0A1B6LYF7-F1
#
_entry.id   AF-A0A1B6LYF7-F1
#
_cell.length_a   1.000
_cell.length_b   1.000
_cell.length_c   1.000
_cell.angle_alpha   90.00
_cell.angle_beta   90.00
_cell.angle_gamma   90.00
#
_symmetry.space_group_name_H-M   'P 1'
#
loop_
_entity.id
_entity.type
_entity.pdbx_description
1 polymer ?
#
loop_
_entity_poly.entity_id
_entity_poly.type
_entity_poly.pdbx_seq_one_letter_code
_entity_poly.pdbx_strand_id
1 'polypeptide(L)'
;EVALCESVITYLANFVRTGNPNDLQKQEMTLPISKERNRFRSIVWDEYDPVHQKYLEIGLKPRMKNHFRAHQLSVWLRLIPELHRAGMEDAAARHNLFRNHGDSSLYDGP
;
A
#
# COMPACT_ATOMS: atom_id res chain seq x y z
N GLU A 1 5.36 24.70 4.98
CA GLU A 1 4.71 23.66 5.83
C GLU A 1 3.30 24.02 6.24
N VAL A 2 3.02 25.24 6.72
CA VAL A 2 1.67 25.69 7.09
C VAL A 2 0.61 25.39 6.01
N ALA A 3 0.89 25.70 4.74
CA ALA A 3 -0.03 25.43 3.64
C ALA A 3 -0.34 23.93 3.42
N LEU A 4 0.62 23.04 3.71
CA LEU A 4 0.41 21.60 3.66
C LEU A 4 -0.54 21.17 4.78
N CYS A 5 -0.27 21.60 6.01
CA CYS A 5 -1.11 21.29 7.16
C CYS A 5 -2.55 21.81 6.98
N GLU A 6 -2.71 23.05 6.52
CA GLU A 6 -4.02 23.65 6.22
C GLU A 6 -4.81 22.81 5.21
N SER A 7 -4.13 22.34 4.15
CA SER A 7 -4.75 21.51 3.11
C SER A 7 -5.16 20.14 3.64
N VAL A 8 -4.30 19.48 4.43
CA VAL A 8 -4.60 18.17 5.04
C VAL A 8 -5.78 18.29 6.02
N ILE A 9 -5.78 19.31 6.88
CA ILE A 9 -6.88 19.57 7.81
C ILE A 9 -8.18 19.83 7.05
N THR A 10 -8.12 20.55 5.93
CA THR A 10 -9.29 20.83 5.09
C THR A 10 -9.86 19.54 4.49
N TYR A 11 -9.03 18.69 3.87
CA TYR A 11 -9.47 17.39 3.34
C TYR A 11 -10.12 16.52 4.42
N LEU A 12 -9.51 16.46 5.61
CA LEU A 12 -10.05 15.70 6.74
C LEU A 12 -11.39 16.28 7.24
N ALA A 13 -11.47 17.61 7.41
CA ALA A 13 -12.69 18.27 7.86
C ALA A 13 -13.85 18.10 6.88
N ASN A 14 -13.57 18.15 5.56
CA ASN A 14 -14.54 17.89 4.52
C ASN A 14 -15.02 16.44 4.56
N PHE A 15 -14.09 15.48 4.64
CA PHE A 15 -14.42 14.07 4.74
C PHE A 15 -15.29 13.74 5.95
N VAL A 16 -14.95 14.27 7.13
CA VAL A 16 -15.75 14.08 8.35
C VAL A 16 -17.16 14.65 8.21
N ARG A 17 -17.34 15.74 7.46
CA ARG A 17 -18.63 16.42 7.32
C ARG A 17 -19.53 15.78 6.25
N THR A 18 -18.98 15.43 5.10
CA THR A 18 -19.78 15.03 3.92
C THR A 18 -19.37 13.69 3.30
N GLY A 19 -18.33 13.04 3.83
CA GLY A 19 -17.76 11.83 3.25
C GLY A 19 -16.90 12.09 2.00
N ASN A 20 -16.85 13.32 1.49
CA ASN A 20 -16.05 13.70 0.33
C ASN A 20 -14.93 14.66 0.74
N PRO A 21 -13.65 14.28 0.67
CA PRO A 21 -12.54 15.16 1.04
C PRO A 21 -12.44 16.39 0.12
N ASN A 22 -12.89 16.27 -1.14
CA ASN A 22 -12.84 17.33 -2.15
C ASN A 22 -13.99 18.33 -2.04
N ASP A 23 -14.87 18.18 -1.05
CA ASP A 23 -16.04 19.04 -0.91
C ASP A 23 -15.59 20.47 -0.60
N LEU A 24 -15.59 21.31 -1.63
CA LEU A 24 -15.38 22.73 -1.50
C LEU A 24 -16.67 23.30 -0.90
N GLN A 25 -16.75 23.28 0.45
CA GLN A 25 -17.60 24.26 1.11
C GLN A 25 -17.30 25.60 0.44
N LYS A 26 -18.35 26.35 0.07
CA LYS A 26 -18.33 27.67 -0.56
C LYS A 26 -17.50 28.66 0.27
N GLN A 27 -16.19 28.45 0.32
CA GLN A 27 -15.23 29.23 1.07
C GLN A 27 -14.92 30.37 0.13
N GLU A 28 -15.84 31.33 0.14
CA GLU A 28 -15.64 32.76 -0.05
C GLU A 28 -14.34 33.06 -0.80
N MET A 29 -14.50 33.36 -2.09
CA MET A 29 -13.44 33.75 -3.03
C MET A 29 -12.80 35.11 -2.68
N THR A 30 -12.75 35.50 -1.40
CA THR A 30 -12.48 36.87 -0.96
C THR A 30 -11.05 37.14 -0.49
N LEU A 31 -10.18 36.12 -0.44
CA LEU A 31 -8.77 36.31 -0.03
C LEU A 31 -7.78 35.94 -1.14
N PRO A 32 -6.76 36.79 -1.41
CA PRO A 32 -5.74 36.51 -2.43
C PRO A 32 -5.05 35.18 -2.14
N ILE A 33 -5.18 34.25 -3.09
CA ILE A 33 -4.70 32.87 -2.96
C ILE A 33 -3.18 32.88 -3.11
N SER A 34 -2.46 32.52 -2.06
CA SER A 34 -1.01 32.24 -2.15
C SER A 34 -0.77 31.12 -3.18
N LYS A 35 0.29 31.25 -4.00
CA LYS A 35 0.69 30.23 -5.00
C LYS A 35 0.83 28.83 -4.40
N GLU A 36 1.23 28.71 -3.13
CA GLU A 36 1.33 27.43 -2.44
C GLU A 36 -0.02 26.80 -2.18
N ARG A 37 -1.02 27.59 -1.77
CA ARG A 37 -2.40 27.15 -1.55
C ARG A 37 -3.06 26.69 -2.86
N ASN A 38 -2.63 27.26 -3.99
CA ASN A 38 -3.13 26.90 -5.31
C ASN A 38 -2.71 25.48 -5.76
N ARG A 39 -1.52 25.00 -5.34
CA ARG A 39 -1.01 23.67 -5.71
C ARG A 39 -1.78 22.52 -5.07
N PHE A 40 -2.33 22.73 -3.87
CA PHE A 40 -3.16 21.73 -3.20
C PHE A 40 -4.60 21.76 -3.72
N ARG A 41 -5.14 22.95 -4.04
CA ARG A 41 -6.49 23.09 -4.62
C ARG A 41 -6.64 22.48 -6.02
N SER A 42 -5.56 22.37 -6.80
CA SER A 42 -5.62 21.78 -8.15
C SER A 42 -5.72 20.26 -8.15
N ILE A 43 -5.52 19.60 -7.01
CA ILE A 43 -5.51 18.14 -6.94
C ILE A 43 -6.83 17.64 -6.35
N VAL A 44 -7.49 16.81 -7.16
CA VAL A 44 -8.65 16.04 -6.73
C VAL A 44 -8.13 14.75 -6.11
N TRP A 45 -8.52 14.50 -4.85
CA TRP A 45 -8.30 13.24 -4.17
C TRP A 45 -9.32 12.22 -4.71
N ASP A 46 -8.93 11.47 -5.74
CA ASP A 46 -9.79 10.43 -6.32
C ASP A 46 -10.11 9.33 -5.30
N GLU A 47 -11.30 8.74 -5.45
CA GLU A 47 -11.71 7.59 -4.66
C GLU A 47 -10.76 6.40 -4.87
N TYR A 48 -10.49 5.68 -3.79
CA TYR A 48 -9.72 4.45 -3.84
C TYR A 48 -10.59 3.33 -4.42
N ASP A 49 -10.18 2.77 -5.54
CA ASP A 49 -10.78 1.56 -6.11
C ASP A 49 -9.81 0.37 -6.02
N PRO A 50 -10.29 -0.88 -5.83
CA PRO A 50 -9.42 -2.04 -5.69
C PRO A 50 -8.57 -2.35 -6.94
N VAL A 51 -8.99 -1.87 -8.12
CA VAL A 51 -8.34 -2.16 -9.41
C VAL A 51 -7.13 -1.26 -9.60
N HIS A 52 -7.30 0.07 -9.52
CA HIS A 52 -6.23 1.04 -9.75
C HIS A 52 -5.50 1.44 -8.46
N GLN A 53 -6.11 1.21 -7.29
CA GLN A 53 -5.53 1.47 -5.97
C GLN A 53 -4.96 2.89 -5.86
N LYS A 54 -5.73 3.86 -6.35
CA LYS A 54 -5.35 5.27 -6.38
C LYS A 54 -5.18 5.80 -4.96
N TYR A 55 -4.11 6.54 -4.72
CA TYR A 55 -3.86 7.20 -3.46
C TYR A 55 -3.25 8.59 -3.67
N LEU A 56 -3.55 9.50 -2.74
CA LEU A 56 -2.93 10.82 -2.69
C LEU A 56 -1.61 10.74 -1.91
N GLU A 57 -0.50 11.05 -2.57
CA GLU A 57 0.77 11.31 -1.90
C GLU A 57 0.75 12.71 -1.29
N ILE A 58 0.71 12.77 0.05
CA ILE A 58 0.72 14.02 0.81
C ILE A 58 2.17 14.45 1.06
N GLY A 59 2.55 15.61 0.52
CA GLY A 59 3.88 16.19 0.70
C GLY A 59 3.96 17.59 0.10
N LEU A 60 5.17 18.17 0.03
CA LEU A 60 5.38 19.51 -0.55
C LEU A 60 4.93 19.63 -2.02
N LYS A 61 4.93 18.49 -2.74
CA LYS A 61 4.44 18.34 -4.11
C LYS A 61 3.40 17.22 -4.12
N PRO A 62 2.16 17.51 -3.74
CA PRO A 62 1.10 16.49 -3.70
C PRO A 62 0.87 15.89 -5.08
N ARG A 63 0.58 14.59 -5.16
CA ARG A 63 0.31 13.87 -6.43
C ARG A 63 -0.61 12.67 -6.22
N MET A 64 -1.50 12.42 -7.17
CA MET A 64 -2.18 11.12 -7.26
C MET A 64 -1.23 10.07 -7.82
N LYS A 65 -1.18 8.91 -7.16
CA LYS A 65 -0.37 7.74 -7.53
C LYS A 65 -1.22 6.48 -7.42
N ASN A 66 -0.70 5.37 -7.95
CA ASN A 66 -1.38 4.08 -7.97
C ASN A 66 -0.52 3.03 -7.25
N HIS A 67 -1.16 1.96 -6.78
CA HIS A 67 -0.46 0.74 -6.35
C HIS A 67 0.62 0.97 -5.30
N PHE A 68 0.26 1.61 -4.18
CA PHE A 68 1.20 1.93 -3.11
C PHE A 68 2.02 0.71 -2.68
N ARG A 69 3.33 0.73 -2.98
CA ARG A 69 4.27 -0.36 -2.64
C ARG A 69 3.80 -1.75 -3.09
N ALA A 70 3.09 -1.85 -4.21
CA ALA A 70 2.43 -3.11 -4.60
C ALA A 70 3.38 -4.31 -4.70
N HIS A 71 4.63 -4.13 -5.15
CA HIS A 71 5.60 -5.22 -5.18
C HIS A 71 5.90 -5.74 -3.77
N GLN A 72 6.20 -4.85 -2.82
CA GLN A 72 6.49 -5.22 -1.43
C GLN A 72 5.26 -5.81 -0.74
N LEU A 73 4.06 -5.28 -1.00
CA LEU A 73 2.81 -5.87 -0.51
C LEU A 73 2.56 -7.26 -1.09
N SER A 74 2.85 -7.48 -2.38
CA SER A 74 2.64 -8.79 -3.02
C SER A 74 3.48 -9.90 -2.41
N VAL A 75 4.68 -9.58 -1.92
CA VAL A 75 5.54 -10.53 -1.19
C VAL A 75 4.81 -11.04 0.06
N TRP A 76 4.24 -10.14 0.86
CA TRP A 76 3.57 -10.49 2.10
C TRP A 76 2.17 -11.09 1.91
N LEU A 77 1.41 -10.58 0.95
CA LEU A 77 0.00 -10.95 0.75
C LEU A 77 -0.17 -12.18 -0.16
N ARG A 78 0.82 -12.51 -1.00
CA ARG A 78 0.74 -13.64 -1.95
C ARG A 78 1.90 -14.60 -1.79
N LEU A 79 3.13 -14.14 -2.02
CA LEU A 79 4.29 -15.03 -2.13
C LEU A 79 4.56 -15.82 -0.84
N ILE A 80 4.65 -15.14 0.30
CA ILE A 80 4.96 -15.80 1.58
C ILE A 80 3.87 -16.82 1.97
N PRO A 81 2.56 -16.48 1.92
CA PRO A 81 1.50 -17.46 2.13
C PRO A 81 1.56 -18.66 1.19
N GLU A 82 1.85 -18.45 -0.09
CA GLU A 82 1.99 -19.52 -1.08
C GLU A 82 3.18 -20.44 -0.77
N LEU A 83 4.34 -19.88 -0.42
CA LEU A 83 5.52 -20.64 -0.02
C LEU A 83 5.26 -21.45 1.25
N HIS A 84 4.60 -20.86 2.25
CA HIS A 84 4.26 -21.56 3.49
C HIS A 84 3.31 -22.74 3.22
N ARG A 85 2.32 -22.57 2.34
CA ARG A 85 1.41 -23.65 1.93
C ARG A 85 2.14 -24.74 1.14
N ALA A 86 3.01 -24.36 0.21
CA ALA A 86 3.78 -25.33 -0.59
C ALA A 86 4.80 -26.12 0.26
N GLY A 87 5.37 -25.50 1.30
CA GLY A 87 6.33 -26.15 2.21
C GLY A 87 5.70 -27.05 3.28
N MET A 88 4.36 -27.05 3.41
CA MET A 88 3.66 -27.70 4.51
C MET A 88 3.53 -29.23 4.35
N GLU A 89 3.68 -29.78 3.15
CA GLU A 89 3.49 -31.23 2.96
C GLU A 89 4.78 -32.06 3.07
N ASP A 90 5.98 -31.57 2.70
CA ASP A 90 7.18 -32.43 2.73
C ASP A 90 8.56 -31.72 2.89
N ALA A 91 8.61 -30.38 2.91
CA ALA A 91 9.89 -29.68 2.77
C ALA A 91 10.77 -29.70 4.04
N ALA A 92 10.18 -29.66 5.24
CA ALA A 92 10.97 -29.54 6.48
C ALA A 92 11.50 -30.89 6.99
N ALA A 93 10.72 -31.97 6.87
CA ALA A 93 11.03 -33.24 7.56
C ALA A 93 11.94 -34.20 6.77
N ARG A 94 12.08 -34.02 5.45
CA ARG A 94 12.76 -35.00 4.59
C ARG A 94 13.79 -34.43 3.61
N HIS A 95 14.04 -33.12 3.59
CA HIS A 95 14.97 -32.54 2.62
C HIS A 95 16.44 -32.98 2.81
N ASN A 96 16.81 -33.45 4.01
CA ASN A 96 18.15 -34.01 4.28
C ASN A 96 18.21 -35.53 4.09
N LEU A 97 17.08 -36.18 3.81
CA LEU A 97 17.02 -37.62 3.65
C LEU A 97 17.17 -37.94 2.16
N PHE A 98 18.24 -38.66 1.83
CA PHE A 98 18.39 -39.21 0.50
C PHE A 98 17.18 -40.09 0.14
N ARG A 99 16.86 -40.15 -1.16
CA ARG A 99 15.87 -41.09 -1.68
C ARG A 99 16.30 -42.51 -1.24
N ASN A 100 15.42 -43.22 -0.53
CA ASN A 100 15.67 -44.52 0.10
C ASN A 100 16.56 -44.50 1.37
N HIS A 101 16.56 -43.42 2.17
CA HIS A 101 17.28 -43.36 3.46
C HIS A 101 16.97 -44.51 4.46
N GLY A 102 15.86 -45.23 4.30
CA GLY A 102 15.49 -46.38 5.12
C GLY A 102 15.94 -47.74 4.55
N ASP A 103 16.64 -47.75 3.41
CA ASP A 103 17.12 -48.97 2.79
C ASP A 103 18.44 -49.42 3.45
N SER A 104 18.33 -50.41 4.33
CA SER A 104 19.47 -51.01 5.04
C SER A 104 20.49 -51.68 4.13
N SER A 105 20.15 -51.95 2.85
CA SER A 105 21.07 -52.54 1.87
C SER A 105 22.08 -51.52 1.30
N LEU A 106 21.85 -50.22 1.50
CA LEU A 106 22.77 -49.14 1.10
C LEU A 106 23.87 -48.89 2.14
N TYR A 107 23.79 -49.53 3.32
CA TYR A 107 24.78 -49.39 4.39
C TYR A 107 25.77 -50.56 4.35
N ASP A 108 26.90 -50.36 3.68
CA ASP A 108 28.05 -51.28 3.67
C ASP A 108 29.06 -50.82 4.73
N GLY A 109 28.71 -51.01 6.00
CA GLY A 109 29.59 -50.74 7.14
C GLY A 109 30.39 -52.00 7.55
N PRO A 110 31.60 -51.85 8.10
CA PRO A 110 32.49 -52.95 8.48
C PRO A 110 31.99 -53.81 9.65
#